data_AF-A0A3A0FFH0-F1
#
_entry.id   AF-A0A3A0FFH0-F1
#
_cell.length_a   1.000
_cell.length_b   1.000
_cell.length_c   1.000
_cell.angle_alpha   90.00
_cell.angle_beta   90.00
_cell.angle_gamma   90.00
#
_symmetry.space_group_name_H-M   'P 1'
#
loop_
_entity.id
_entity.type
_entity.pdbx_description
1 polymer ?
#
loop_
_entity_poly.entity_id
_entity_poly.type
_entity_poly.pdbx_seq_one_letter_code
_entity_poly.pdbx_strand_id
1 'polypeptide(L)'
;RHLGAWAGLTGAEIAVRWPRDYERVQARDRDVRPGGGESIRDVERRARDFFRELARGAAGARIAVVAHGGVIRALCGVGHVANAAFVRTTLAELASPDA
;
A
#
# COMPACT_ATOMS: atom_id res chain seq x y z
N ARG A 1 -2.99 -4.67 2.51
CA ARG A 1 -2.40 -5.47 1.42
C ARG A 1 -2.70 -6.92 1.76
N HIS A 2 -3.43 -7.61 0.90
CA HIS A 2 -3.65 -9.04 1.01
C HIS A 2 -2.34 -9.78 0.73
N LEU A 3 -1.91 -10.64 1.66
CA LEU A 3 -0.63 -11.36 1.58
C LEU A 3 -0.79 -12.83 1.15
N GLY A 4 -2.01 -13.26 0.82
CA GLY A 4 -2.30 -14.63 0.42
C GLY A 4 -1.75 -15.66 1.40
N ALA A 5 -1.04 -16.66 0.88
CA ALA A 5 -0.47 -17.75 1.67
C ALA A 5 0.59 -17.31 2.72
N TRP A 6 1.10 -16.08 2.64
CA TRP A 6 2.05 -15.55 3.62
C TRP A 6 1.37 -14.98 4.87
N ALA A 7 0.03 -14.82 4.86
CA ALA A 7 -0.69 -14.31 6.01
C ALA A 7 -0.47 -15.21 7.24
N GLY A 8 -0.10 -14.61 8.37
CA GLY A 8 0.17 -15.33 9.63
C GLY A 8 1.57 -15.96 9.73
N LEU A 9 2.37 -15.94 8.67
CA LEU A 9 3.75 -16.43 8.71
C LEU A 9 4.73 -15.32 9.11
N THR A 10 5.79 -15.73 9.79
CA THR A 10 6.94 -14.87 10.09
C THR A 10 7.80 -14.67 8.84
N GLY A 11 8.62 -13.61 8.83
CA GLY A 11 9.58 -13.37 7.76
C GLY A 11 10.58 -14.52 7.56
N ALA A 12 10.97 -15.20 8.64
CA ALA A 12 11.88 -16.35 8.58
C ALA A 12 11.23 -17.56 7.89
N GLU A 13 9.98 -17.88 8.24
CA GLU A 13 9.24 -18.96 7.59
C GLU A 13 9.01 -18.68 6.10
N ILE A 14 8.72 -17.43 5.76
CA ILE A 14 8.54 -16.99 4.39
C ILE A 14 9.85 -17.11 3.59
N ALA A 15 10.97 -16.65 4.14
CA ALA A 15 12.28 -16.69 3.49
C ALA A 15 12.71 -18.13 3.13
N VAL A 16 12.36 -19.10 3.98
CA VAL A 16 12.63 -20.53 3.74
C VAL A 16 11.71 -21.09 2.66
N ARG A 17 10.41 -20.77 2.71
CA ARG A 17 9.40 -21.38 1.82
C ARG A 17 9.34 -20.72 0.43
N TRP A 18 9.63 -19.44 0.31
CA TRP A 18 9.58 -18.65 -0.94
C TRP A 18 10.79 -17.71 -1.10
N PRO A 19 12.03 -18.24 -1.17
CA PRO A 19 13.24 -17.42 -1.14
C PRO A 19 13.30 -16.36 -2.25
N ARG A 20 12.94 -16.73 -3.49
CA ARG A 20 12.99 -15.81 -4.64
C ARG A 20 12.00 -14.64 -4.53
N ASP A 21 10.76 -14.93 -4.14
CA ASP A 21 9.76 -13.87 -3.96
C ASP A 21 10.08 -13.02 -2.73
N TYR A 22 10.65 -13.61 -1.69
CA TYR A 22 11.13 -12.88 -0.52
C TYR A 22 12.23 -11.89 -0.89
N GLU A 23 13.23 -12.29 -1.68
CA GLU A 23 14.27 -11.40 -2.20
C GLU A 23 13.68 -10.22 -3.00
N ARG A 24 12.72 -10.49 -3.88
CA ARG A 24 12.04 -9.43 -4.65
C ARG A 24 11.28 -8.46 -3.74
N VAL A 25 10.62 -8.96 -2.69
CA VAL A 25 9.97 -8.12 -1.68
C VAL A 25 10.99 -7.25 -0.94
N GLN A 26 12.15 -7.79 -0.55
CA GLN A 26 13.22 -7.02 0.09
C GLN A 26 13.79 -5.94 -0.85
N ALA A 27 13.92 -6.26 -2.14
CA ALA A 27 14.30 -5.32 -3.19
C ALA A 27 13.21 -4.28 -3.53
N ARG A 28 12.06 -4.32 -2.84
CA ARG A 28 10.90 -3.42 -3.05
C ARG A 28 10.34 -3.46 -4.47
N ASP A 29 10.44 -4.62 -5.13
CA ASP A 29 9.77 -4.87 -6.40
C ASP A 29 8.26 -4.58 -6.25
N ARG A 30 7.74 -3.65 -7.06
CA ARG A 30 6.34 -3.20 -6.98
C ARG A 30 5.37 -4.20 -7.60
N ASP A 31 5.86 -5.13 -8.40
CA ASP A 31 5.10 -6.08 -9.21
C ASP A 31 5.04 -7.48 -8.59
N VAL A 32 5.89 -7.78 -7.61
CA VAL A 32 5.79 -9.04 -6.85
C VAL A 32 4.44 -9.15 -6.12
N ARG A 33 3.86 -10.35 -6.13
CA ARG A 33 2.60 -10.72 -5.47
C ARG A 33 2.85 -11.71 -4.34
N PRO A 34 3.20 -11.25 -3.12
CA PRO A 34 3.55 -12.10 -1.98
C PRO A 34 2.44 -13.10 -1.66
N GLY A 35 2.80 -14.39 -1.57
CA GLY A 35 1.85 -15.46 -1.30
C GLY A 35 0.69 -15.58 -2.29
N GLY A 36 0.84 -15.03 -3.51
CA GLY A 36 -0.24 -14.94 -4.50
C GLY A 36 -1.26 -13.83 -4.21
N GLY A 37 -0.99 -12.94 -3.26
CA GLY A 37 -1.83 -11.80 -2.91
C GLY A 37 -1.66 -10.58 -3.82
N GLU A 38 -1.80 -9.40 -3.24
CA GLU A 38 -1.72 -8.13 -3.98
C GLU A 38 -0.27 -7.68 -4.20
N SER A 39 0.04 -7.12 -5.38
CA SER A 39 1.26 -6.34 -5.59
C SER A 39 1.16 -4.93 -4.96
N ILE A 40 2.24 -4.16 -4.95
CA ILE A 40 2.16 -2.74 -4.53
C ILE A 40 1.28 -1.98 -5.52
N ARG A 41 1.42 -2.24 -6.82
CA ARG A 41 0.59 -1.62 -7.87
C ARG A 41 -0.89 -1.99 -7.75
N ASP A 42 -1.20 -3.21 -7.32
CA ASP A 42 -2.58 -3.63 -7.08
C ASP A 42 -3.22 -2.81 -5.95
N VAL A 43 -2.51 -2.65 -4.83
CA VAL A 43 -2.96 -1.84 -3.69
C VAL A 43 -3.12 -0.37 -4.09
N GLU A 44 -2.14 0.17 -4.80
CA GLU A 44 -2.15 1.56 -5.27
C GLU A 44 -3.36 1.80 -6.18
N ARG A 45 -3.56 0.97 -7.20
CA ARG A 45 -4.69 1.10 -8.15
C ARG A 45 -6.03 1.18 -7.42
N ARG A 46 -6.35 0.19 -6.57
CA ARG A 46 -7.65 0.18 -5.87
C ARG A 46 -7.79 1.33 -4.86
N ALA A 47 -6.69 1.78 -4.27
CA ALA A 47 -6.74 2.87 -3.30
C ALA A 47 -6.92 4.22 -4.01
N ARG A 48 -6.28 4.42 -5.17
CA ARG A 48 -6.52 5.58 -6.03
C ARG A 48 -7.96 5.61 -6.56
N ASP A 49 -8.53 4.45 -6.92
CA ASP A 49 -9.96 4.35 -7.28
C ASP A 49 -10.87 4.88 -6.18
N PHE A 50 -10.64 4.45 -4.93
CA PHE A 50 -11.37 4.97 -3.77
C PHE A 50 -11.22 6.49 -3.61
N PHE A 51 -10.01 7.04 -3.73
CA PHE A 51 -9.78 8.48 -3.58
C PHE A 51 -10.37 9.31 -4.73
N ARG A 52 -10.39 8.77 -5.95
CA ARG A 52 -11.09 9.39 -7.09
C ARG A 52 -12.58 9.49 -6.84
N GLU A 53 -13.20 8.44 -6.30
CA GLU A 53 -14.62 8.47 -5.94
C GLU A 53 -14.88 9.48 -4.82
N LEU A 54 -14.06 9.45 -3.76
CA LEU A 54 -14.17 10.36 -2.63
C LEU A 54 -14.03 11.83 -3.03
N ALA A 55 -13.12 12.14 -3.96
CA ALA A 55 -12.88 13.50 -4.44
C ALA A 55 -14.11 14.12 -5.13
N ARG A 56 -15.01 13.32 -5.71
CA ARG A 56 -16.21 13.83 -6.41
C ARG A 56 -17.21 14.49 -5.45
N GLY A 57 -17.25 14.07 -4.18
CA GLY A 57 -18.24 14.53 -3.20
C GLY A 57 -17.70 15.41 -2.08
N ALA A 58 -16.39 15.69 -2.06
CA ALA A 58 -15.72 16.25 -0.88
C ALA A 58 -15.00 17.58 -1.12
N ALA A 59 -15.49 18.39 -2.07
CA ALA A 59 -14.94 19.72 -2.31
C ALA A 59 -14.96 20.59 -1.05
N GLY A 60 -13.80 21.14 -0.66
CA GLY A 60 -13.65 21.97 0.54
C GLY A 60 -13.62 21.22 1.88
N ALA A 61 -13.80 19.89 1.88
CA ALA A 61 -13.78 19.11 3.11
C ALA A 61 -12.35 18.80 3.60
N ARG A 62 -12.19 18.69 4.92
CA ARG A 62 -10.99 18.13 5.55
C ARG A 62 -11.30 16.72 6.02
N ILE A 63 -10.67 15.72 5.40
CA ILE A 63 -10.98 14.31 5.64
C ILE A 63 -9.84 13.66 6.43
N ALA A 64 -10.20 12.86 7.43
CA ALA A 64 -9.30 11.91 8.07
C ALA A 64 -9.55 10.51 7.50
N VAL A 65 -8.49 9.84 7.05
CA VAL A 65 -8.55 8.46 6.56
C VAL A 65 -7.64 7.59 7.42
N VAL A 66 -8.20 6.51 7.96
CA VAL A 66 -7.45 5.52 8.75
C VAL A 66 -7.21 4.30 7.86
N ALA A 67 -5.94 3.97 7.63
CA ALA A 67 -5.53 2.85 6.80
C ALA A 67 -4.28 2.17 7.36
N HIS A 68 -4.01 0.95 6.89
CA HIS A 68 -2.79 0.25 7.22
C HIS A 68 -1.56 0.87 6.54
N GLY A 69 -0.39 0.76 7.16
CA GLY A 69 0.86 1.30 6.61
C GLY A 69 1.19 0.82 5.19
N GLY A 70 0.76 -0.40 4.80
CA GLY A 70 0.94 -0.88 3.43
C GLY A 70 0.18 -0.06 2.37
N VAL A 71 -0.98 0.51 2.70
CA VAL A 71 -1.73 1.41 1.82
C VAL A 71 -1.07 2.79 1.78
N ILE A 72 -0.71 3.32 2.95
CA ILE A 72 -0.07 4.64 3.08
C ILE A 72 1.24 4.69 2.28
N ARG A 73 2.09 3.66 2.40
CA ARG A 73 3.35 3.58 1.64
C ARG A 73 3.14 3.44 0.14
N ALA A 74 2.12 2.69 -0.28
CA ALA A 74 1.81 2.50 -1.69
C ALA A 74 1.36 3.78 -2.37
N LEU A 75 0.63 4.65 -1.66
CA LEU A 75 0.12 5.92 -2.20
C LEU A 75 1.09 7.08 -2.06
N CYS A 76 1.72 7.21 -0.88
CA CYS A 76 2.47 8.42 -0.54
C CYS A 76 3.98 8.30 -0.82
N GLY A 77 4.46 7.14 -1.30
CA GLY A 77 5.89 6.90 -1.54
C GLY A 77 6.76 6.97 -0.28
N VAL A 78 6.15 7.03 0.90
CA VAL A 78 6.87 7.19 2.17
C VAL A 78 7.50 5.87 2.60
N GLY A 79 8.61 5.98 3.34
CA GLY A 79 9.26 4.85 3.99
C GLY A 79 8.46 4.32 5.18
N HIS A 80 9.07 4.28 6.37
CA HIS A 80 8.37 3.88 7.58
C HIS A 80 7.48 5.03 8.09
N VAL A 81 6.22 4.72 8.41
CA VAL A 81 5.32 5.63 9.13
C VAL A 81 5.22 5.08 10.55
N ALA A 82 5.80 5.80 11.51
CA ALA A 82 5.83 5.38 12.91
C ALA A 82 4.43 5.35 13.52
N ASN A 83 4.29 4.64 14.65
CA ASN A 83 3.05 4.68 15.44
C ASN A 83 2.77 6.14 15.85
N ALA A 84 1.52 6.58 15.67
CA ALA A 84 1.04 7.97 15.83
C ALA A 84 1.51 9.01 14.79
N ALA A 85 2.30 8.63 13.78
CA ALA A 85 2.60 9.52 12.65
C ALA A 85 1.44 9.58 11.65
N PHE A 86 1.27 10.73 10.99
CA PHE A 86 0.30 10.92 9.91
C PHE A 86 0.94 11.61 8.71
N VAL A 87 0.38 11.38 7.53
CA VAL A 87 0.73 12.10 6.31
C VAL A 87 -0.38 13.10 6.01
N ARG A 88 -0.01 14.34 5.67
CA ARG A 88 -0.94 15.35 5.16
C ARG A 88 -0.69 15.50 3.66
N THR A 89 -1.75 15.40 2.87
CA THR A 89 -1.74 15.46 1.40
C THR A 89 -3.13 15.91 0.92
N THR A 90 -3.29 16.13 -0.36
CA THR A 90 -4.56 16.53 -0.99
C THR A 90 -5.25 15.33 -1.63
N LEU A 91 -6.58 15.40 -1.78
CA LEU A 91 -7.33 14.39 -2.54
C LEU A 91 -6.89 14.35 -4.01
N ALA A 92 -6.46 15.47 -4.58
CA ALA A 92 -5.93 15.53 -5.93
C ALA A 92 -4.67 14.67 -6.07
N GLU A 93 -3.70 14.81 -5.17
CA GLU A 93 -2.46 14.00 -5.15
C GLU A 93 -2.76 12.50 -5.01
N LEU A 94 -3.71 12.14 -4.15
CA LEU A 94 -4.12 10.74 -3.94
C LEU A 94 -4.93 10.16 -5.11
N ALA A 95 -5.59 11.00 -5.92
CA ALA A 95 -6.39 10.59 -7.06
C ALA A 95 -5.61 10.52 -8.38
N SER A 96 -4.46 11.22 -8.46
CA SER A 96 -3.61 11.28 -9.65
C SER A 96 -3.07 9.90 -10.04
N PRO A 97 -2.95 9.59 -11.35
CA PRO A 97 -2.49 8.28 -11.82
C PRO A 97 -0.99 8.02 -11.56
N ASP A 98 -0.16 9.03 -11.30
CA ASP A 98 1.26 8.88 -11.02
C ASP A 98 1.79 9.98 -10.06
N ALA A 99 2.59 9.56 -9.09
CA ALA A 99 3.65 10.32 -8.41
C ALA A 99 4.88 9.41 -8.33
#